data_AF-A0A0W4ZTH1-F1
#
_entry.id   AF-A0A0W4ZTH1-F1
#
_cell.length_a   1.000
_cell.length_b   1.000
_cell.length_c   1.000
_cell.angle_alpha   90.00
_cell.angle_beta   90.00
_cell.angle_gamma   90.00
#
_symmetry.space_group_name_H-M   'P 1'
#
loop_
_entity.id
_entity.type
_entity.pdbx_description
1 polymer ?
#
loop_
_entity_poly.entity_id
_entity_poly.type
_entity_poly.pdbx_seq_one_letter_code
_entity_poly.pdbx_strand_id
1 'polypeptide(L)'
;MQNLVRDDIKILEKKNQQSAQTADLQVRLTQTSNIKKKFLESIQNYSRVENSFNQRYRQRLYRQIETVNPNMTQEEIHAALNDDQGMQIFSQALLRSNRHGEARIALQEVQERHQDIKKIEQTIIELAELFNEMNILIEKQDEPLQLISQQAETVYTNIEHGIQHQDKAIENIRSARRKRCYCFGLFILILIAITIVVVIVKCIGGVCKI
;
A
#
# COMPACT_ATOMS: atom_id res chain seq x y z
N MET A 1 -17.88 15.24 -4.16
CA MET A 1 -17.90 14.23 -3.08
C MET A 1 -16.57 14.33 -2.29
N GLN A 2 -16.56 14.42 -0.95
CA GLN A 2 -15.30 14.43 -0.18
C GLN A 2 -14.69 13.03 -0.21
N ASN A 3 -13.52 12.88 -0.83
CA ASN A 3 -12.85 11.59 -0.95
C ASN A 3 -11.91 11.41 0.25
N LEU A 4 -12.43 10.84 1.35
CA LEU A 4 -11.74 10.68 2.63
C LEU A 4 -10.39 9.98 2.49
N VAL A 5 -10.31 8.94 1.66
CA VAL A 5 -9.07 8.16 1.43
C VAL A 5 -7.96 9.01 0.80
N ARG A 6 -8.31 9.87 -0.16
CA ARG A 6 -7.36 10.82 -0.77
C ARG A 6 -6.82 11.78 0.29
N ASP A 7 -7.70 12.34 1.11
CA ASP A 7 -7.34 13.33 2.10
C ASP A 7 -6.44 12.71 3.19
N ASP A 8 -6.73 11.48 3.61
CA ASP A 8 -5.87 10.70 4.51
C ASP A 8 -4.49 10.43 3.91
N ILE A 9 -4.41 10.06 2.63
CA ILE A 9 -3.13 9.87 1.95
C ILE A 9 -2.33 11.18 1.90
N LYS A 10 -2.97 12.32 1.60
CA LYS A 10 -2.33 13.65 1.63
C LYS A 10 -1.80 13.99 3.03
N ILE A 11 -2.54 13.63 4.08
CA ILE A 11 -2.10 13.82 5.48
C ILE A 11 -0.89 12.93 5.80
N LEU A 12 -0.90 11.67 5.39
CA LEU A 12 0.21 10.75 5.59
C LEU A 12 1.48 11.23 4.87
N GLU A 13 1.36 11.71 3.64
CA GLU A 13 2.46 12.32 2.89
C GLU A 13 3.06 13.51 3.62
N LYS A 14 2.22 14.45 4.07
CA LYS A 14 2.68 15.63 4.80
C LYS A 14 3.39 15.25 6.11
N LYS A 15 2.88 14.26 6.83
CA LYS A 15 3.52 13.74 8.07
C LYS A 15 4.87 13.10 7.77
N ASN A 16 4.98 12.32 6.69
CA ASN A 16 6.23 11.68 6.30
C ASN A 16 7.28 12.73 5.87
N GLN A 17 6.89 13.79 5.15
CA GLN A 17 7.79 14.88 4.75
C GLN A 17 8.37 15.67 5.94
N GLN A 18 7.62 15.78 7.04
CA GLN A 18 8.02 16.53 8.23
C GLN A 18 8.78 15.68 9.27
N SER A 19 8.90 14.38 9.04
CA SER A 19 9.51 13.44 9.98
C SER A 19 11.03 13.35 9.80
N ALA A 20 11.76 13.20 10.91
CA ALA A 20 13.19 12.95 10.87
C ALA A 20 13.50 11.60 10.18
N GLN A 21 14.60 11.53 9.44
CA GLN A 21 15.03 10.31 8.75
C GLN A 21 15.37 9.21 9.77
N THR A 22 14.44 8.27 9.92
CA THR A 22 14.51 7.14 10.85
C THR A 22 14.12 5.86 10.11
N ALA A 23 14.49 4.69 10.64
CA ALA A 23 14.05 3.41 10.07
C ALA A 23 12.50 3.29 10.01
N ASP A 24 11.80 3.87 11.00
CA ASP A 24 10.33 3.96 11.02
C ASP A 24 9.78 4.77 9.83
N LEU A 25 10.47 5.85 9.44
CA LEU A 25 10.07 6.66 8.28
C LEU A 25 10.09 5.84 6.98
N GLN A 26 11.07 4.95 6.79
CA GLN A 26 11.18 4.14 5.57
C GLN A 26 10.05 3.12 5.45
N VAL A 27 9.67 2.51 6.57
CA VAL A 27 8.52 1.61 6.65
C VAL A 27 7.25 2.38 6.31
N ARG A 28 7.06 3.57 6.88
CA ARG A 28 5.92 4.45 6.59
C ARG A 28 5.86 4.89 5.13
N LEU A 29 6.98 5.29 4.53
CA LEU A 29 7.05 5.66 3.12
C LEU A 29 6.65 4.50 2.20
N THR A 30 7.17 3.30 2.49
CA THR A 30 6.81 2.08 1.75
C THR A 30 5.32 1.76 1.89
N GLN A 31 4.77 1.85 3.10
CA GLN A 31 3.35 1.63 3.35
C GLN A 31 2.47 2.65 2.62
N THR A 32 2.80 3.95 2.71
CA THR A 32 2.05 5.01 2.03
C THR A 32 2.12 4.85 0.50
N SER A 33 3.27 4.47 -0.05
CA SER A 33 3.42 4.16 -1.48
C SER A 33 2.54 2.98 -1.91
N ASN A 34 2.51 1.89 -1.12
CA ASN A 34 1.65 0.74 -1.40
C ASN A 34 0.16 1.09 -1.33
N ILE A 35 -0.25 1.91 -0.35
CA ILE A 35 -1.64 2.39 -0.24
C ILE A 35 -2.02 3.24 -1.45
N LYS A 36 -1.14 4.16 -1.89
CA LYS A 36 -1.35 4.96 -3.11
C LYS A 36 -1.58 4.09 -4.34
N LYS A 37 -0.71 3.11 -4.57
CA LYS A 37 -0.82 2.17 -5.72
C LYS A 37 -2.15 1.43 -5.71
N LYS A 38 -2.54 0.84 -4.57
CA LYS A 38 -3.82 0.14 -4.43
C LYS A 38 -5.02 1.07 -4.65
N PHE A 39 -4.94 2.32 -4.18
CA PHE A 39 -6.01 3.28 -4.39
C PHE A 39 -6.17 3.64 -5.88
N LEU A 40 -5.06 3.88 -6.59
CA LEU A 40 -5.07 4.10 -8.05
C LEU A 40 -5.63 2.91 -8.82
N GLU A 41 -5.22 1.69 -8.47
CA GLU A 41 -5.77 0.46 -9.06
C GLU A 41 -7.30 0.37 -8.85
N SER A 42 -7.78 0.73 -7.66
CA SER A 42 -9.21 0.77 -7.37
C SER A 42 -9.95 1.81 -8.20
N ILE A 43 -9.39 3.02 -8.38
CA ILE A 43 -9.96 4.07 -9.23
C ILE A 43 -10.05 3.60 -10.68
N GLN A 44 -8.98 3.00 -11.21
CA GLN A 44 -8.95 2.46 -12.57
C GLN A 44 -9.96 1.34 -12.78
N ASN A 45 -10.08 0.42 -11.82
CA ASN A 45 -11.07 -0.64 -11.85
C ASN A 45 -12.50 -0.08 -11.83
N TYR A 46 -12.76 0.91 -10.98
CA TYR A 46 -14.06 1.57 -10.90
C TYR A 46 -14.41 2.31 -12.21
N SER A 47 -13.46 3.08 -12.77
CA SER A 47 -13.61 3.73 -14.08
C SER A 47 -13.89 2.74 -15.21
N ARG A 48 -13.26 1.56 -15.20
CA ARG A 48 -13.53 0.50 -16.19
C ARG A 48 -14.97 -0.04 -16.07
N VAL A 49 -15.44 -0.25 -14.83
CA VAL A 49 -16.81 -0.72 -14.58
C VAL A 49 -17.83 0.34 -15.03
N GLU A 50 -17.63 1.61 -14.67
CA GLU A 50 -18.49 2.73 -15.09
C GLU A 50 -18.54 2.86 -16.62
N ASN A 51 -17.39 2.78 -17.30
CA ASN A 51 -17.35 2.79 -18.77
C ASN A 51 -18.11 1.61 -19.40
N SER A 52 -17.93 0.39 -18.86
CA SER A 52 -18.67 -0.78 -19.34
C SER A 52 -20.17 -0.65 -19.11
N PHE A 53 -20.56 -0.08 -17.96
CA PHE A 53 -21.95 0.19 -17.64
C PHE A 53 -22.54 1.22 -18.61
N ASN A 54 -21.86 2.35 -18.86
CA ASN A 54 -22.26 3.36 -19.84
C ASN A 54 -22.48 2.76 -21.24
N GLN A 55 -21.57 1.92 -21.72
CA GLN A 55 -21.71 1.25 -23.02
C GLN A 55 -22.96 0.36 -23.09
N ARG A 56 -23.16 -0.52 -22.10
CA ARG A 56 -24.35 -1.40 -22.04
C ARG A 56 -25.63 -0.59 -21.95
N TYR A 57 -25.57 0.54 -21.26
CA TYR A 57 -26.70 1.43 -21.07
C TYR A 57 -27.12 2.10 -22.37
N ARG A 58 -26.15 2.69 -23.09
CA ARG A 58 -26.36 3.26 -24.43
C ARG A 58 -26.95 2.25 -25.40
N GLN A 59 -26.48 1.00 -25.38
CA GLN A 59 -27.05 -0.06 -26.22
C GLN A 59 -28.52 -0.39 -25.91
N ARG A 60 -28.91 -0.39 -24.63
CA ARG A 60 -30.32 -0.60 -24.25
C ARG A 60 -31.18 0.57 -24.71
N LEU A 61 -30.69 1.78 -24.50
CA LEU A 61 -31.38 3.00 -24.89
C LEU A 61 -31.56 3.10 -26.40
N TYR A 62 -30.54 2.70 -27.16
CA TYR A 62 -30.61 2.56 -28.61
C TYR A 62 -31.77 1.66 -29.05
N ARG A 63 -31.87 0.44 -28.49
CA ARG A 63 -32.95 -0.52 -28.82
C ARG A 63 -34.33 0.01 -28.45
N GLN A 64 -34.44 0.76 -27.35
CA GLN A 64 -35.69 1.37 -26.92
C GLN A 64 -36.14 2.44 -27.92
N ILE A 65 -35.21 3.27 -28.39
CA ILE A 65 -35.49 4.29 -29.41
C ILE A 65 -35.88 3.63 -30.74
N GLU A 66 -35.14 2.62 -31.18
CA GLU A 66 -35.42 1.85 -32.41
C GLU A 66 -36.82 1.20 -32.40
N THR A 67 -37.24 0.67 -31.25
CA THR A 67 -38.58 0.04 -31.09
C THR A 67 -39.72 1.05 -31.29
N VAL A 68 -39.51 2.31 -30.90
CA VAL A 68 -40.56 3.35 -30.94
C VAL A 68 -40.50 4.15 -32.23
N ASN A 69 -39.32 4.42 -32.76
CA ASN A 69 -39.11 5.10 -34.03
C ASN A 69 -38.10 4.36 -34.92
N PRO A 70 -38.56 3.37 -35.71
CA PRO A 70 -37.68 2.54 -36.55
C PRO A 70 -37.07 3.28 -37.75
N ASN A 71 -37.48 4.52 -38.03
CA ASN A 71 -36.98 5.32 -39.16
C ASN A 71 -35.76 6.19 -38.79
N MET A 72 -35.35 6.20 -37.53
CA MET A 72 -34.25 7.06 -37.05
C MET A 72 -32.91 6.40 -37.37
N THR A 73 -31.98 7.17 -37.96
CA THR A 73 -30.64 6.65 -38.28
C THR A 73 -29.79 6.45 -37.03
N GLN A 74 -28.79 5.57 -37.10
CA GLN A 74 -27.86 5.28 -36.00
C GLN A 74 -27.15 6.55 -35.52
N GLU A 75 -26.76 7.41 -36.46
CA GLU A 75 -26.08 8.68 -36.22
C GLU A 75 -26.99 9.69 -35.51
N GLU A 76 -28.26 9.78 -35.89
CA GLU A 76 -29.25 10.64 -35.23
C GLU A 76 -29.54 10.17 -33.80
N ILE A 77 -29.62 8.86 -33.57
CA ILE A 77 -29.79 8.30 -32.23
C ILE A 77 -28.54 8.61 -31.39
N HIS A 78 -27.34 8.43 -31.94
CA HIS A 78 -26.11 8.75 -31.24
C HIS A 78 -26.04 10.24 -30.88
N ALA A 79 -26.42 11.15 -31.80
CA ALA A 79 -26.52 12.58 -31.51
C ALA A 79 -27.56 12.89 -30.42
N ALA A 80 -28.70 12.20 -30.42
CA ALA A 80 -29.73 12.32 -29.39
C ALA A 80 -29.25 11.92 -27.99
N LEU A 81 -28.32 10.96 -27.90
CA LEU A 81 -27.77 10.47 -26.64
C LEU A 81 -26.60 11.29 -26.10
N ASN A 82 -25.93 12.06 -26.96
CA ASN A 82 -24.75 12.85 -26.56
C ASN A 82 -25.11 14.29 -26.16
N ASP A 83 -26.22 14.83 -26.67
CA ASP A 83 -26.60 16.23 -26.49
C ASP A 83 -28.03 16.36 -25.97
N ASP A 84 -28.23 17.29 -25.04
CA ASP A 84 -29.54 17.68 -24.56
C ASP A 84 -30.44 18.20 -25.69
N GLN A 85 -29.85 18.82 -26.72
CA GLN A 85 -30.60 19.26 -27.90
C GLN A 85 -31.17 18.07 -28.67
N GLY A 86 -30.38 17.01 -28.83
CA GLY A 86 -30.84 15.82 -29.54
C GLY A 86 -31.93 15.06 -28.76
N MET A 87 -31.88 15.07 -27.43
CA MET A 87 -32.96 14.56 -26.58
C MET A 87 -34.26 15.35 -26.72
N GLN A 88 -34.18 16.68 -26.86
CA GLN A 88 -35.35 17.51 -27.16
C GLN A 88 -35.96 17.20 -28.53
N ILE A 89 -35.13 17.01 -29.55
CA ILE A 89 -35.58 16.64 -30.91
C ILE A 89 -36.31 15.29 -30.88
N PHE A 90 -35.78 14.31 -30.15
CA PHE A 90 -36.43 13.02 -29.96
C PHE A 90 -37.81 13.15 -29.28
N SER A 91 -37.90 13.97 -28.22
CA SER A 91 -39.17 14.22 -27.54
C SER A 91 -40.23 14.83 -28.46
N GLN A 92 -39.85 15.78 -29.33
CA GLN A 92 -40.76 16.37 -30.31
C GLN A 92 -41.17 15.38 -31.40
N ALA A 93 -40.25 14.54 -31.87
CA ALA A 93 -40.54 13.53 -32.88
C ALA A 93 -41.55 12.49 -32.35
N LEU A 94 -41.40 12.06 -31.10
CA LEU A 94 -42.34 11.13 -30.46
C LEU A 94 -43.74 11.71 -30.24
N LEU A 95 -43.82 12.98 -29.83
CA LEU A 95 -45.09 13.69 -29.64
C LEU A 95 -45.88 13.86 -30.94
N ARG A 96 -45.23 13.83 -32.11
CA ARG A 96 -45.88 13.88 -33.43
C ARG A 96 -46.34 12.52 -33.95
N SER A 97 -45.93 11.42 -33.31
CA SER A 97 -46.32 10.08 -33.74
C SER A 97 -47.73 9.72 -33.24
N ASN A 98 -48.50 8.98 -34.06
CA ASN A 98 -49.86 8.53 -33.72
C ASN A 98 -49.95 7.50 -32.57
N ARG A 99 -48.82 7.11 -31.95
CA ARG A 99 -48.73 6.11 -30.86
C ARG A 99 -48.55 6.76 -29.48
N HIS A 100 -49.36 7.78 -29.19
CA HIS A 100 -49.14 8.69 -28.05
C HIS A 100 -48.97 8.01 -26.66
N GLY A 101 -49.68 6.91 -26.37
CA GLY A 101 -49.59 6.23 -25.07
C GLY A 101 -48.25 5.53 -24.83
N GLU A 102 -47.84 4.68 -25.77
CA GLU A 102 -46.58 3.92 -25.71
C GLU A 102 -45.36 4.83 -25.89
N ALA A 103 -45.47 5.83 -26.76
CA ALA A 103 -44.42 6.81 -26.99
C ALA A 103 -44.09 7.63 -25.73
N ARG A 104 -45.09 7.95 -24.90
CA ARG A 104 -44.90 8.76 -23.69
C ARG A 104 -44.19 8.00 -22.58
N ILE A 105 -44.50 6.71 -22.40
CA ILE A 105 -43.80 5.82 -21.47
C ILE A 105 -42.33 5.65 -21.89
N ALA A 106 -42.11 5.38 -23.18
CA ALA A 106 -40.76 5.23 -23.69
C ALA A 106 -39.95 6.54 -23.61
N LEU A 107 -40.58 7.70 -23.83
CA LEU A 107 -39.92 9.00 -23.66
C LEU A 107 -39.49 9.23 -22.21
N GLN A 108 -40.36 8.94 -21.25
CA GLN A 108 -40.01 9.09 -19.83
C GLN A 108 -38.84 8.17 -19.47
N GLU A 109 -38.89 6.91 -19.89
CA GLU A 109 -37.77 6.00 -19.69
C GLU A 109 -36.50 6.55 -20.33
N VAL A 110 -36.55 6.98 -21.59
CA VAL A 110 -35.38 7.55 -22.29
C VAL A 110 -34.80 8.77 -21.56
N GLN A 111 -35.64 9.64 -21.00
CA GLN A 111 -35.22 10.82 -20.24
C GLN A 111 -34.58 10.46 -18.89
N GLU A 112 -35.20 9.57 -18.12
CA GLU A 112 -34.61 9.03 -16.89
C GLU A 112 -33.26 8.39 -17.22
N ARG A 113 -33.20 7.70 -18.35
CA ARG A 113 -31.98 7.03 -18.80
C ARG A 113 -30.87 8.02 -19.13
N HIS A 114 -31.19 9.05 -19.89
CA HIS A 114 -30.26 10.13 -20.23
C HIS A 114 -29.65 10.79 -19.00
N GLN A 115 -30.46 11.01 -17.95
CA GLN A 115 -29.95 11.57 -16.69
C GLN A 115 -28.95 10.67 -15.99
N ASP A 116 -29.12 9.34 -16.03
CA ASP A 116 -28.14 8.43 -15.45
C ASP A 116 -26.84 8.39 -16.25
N ILE A 117 -26.90 8.47 -17.59
CA ILE A 117 -25.69 8.60 -18.43
C ILE A 117 -24.89 9.82 -17.99
N LYS A 118 -25.54 10.96 -17.80
CA LYS A 118 -24.88 12.18 -17.31
C LYS A 118 -24.23 12.00 -15.94
N LYS A 119 -24.87 11.28 -15.01
CA LYS A 119 -24.27 10.98 -13.69
C LYS A 119 -23.02 10.11 -13.84
N ILE A 120 -23.04 9.12 -14.74
CA ILE A 120 -21.88 8.27 -15.02
C ILE A 120 -20.75 9.09 -15.64
N GLU A 121 -21.06 9.94 -16.62
CA GLU A 121 -20.07 10.83 -17.25
C GLU A 121 -19.43 11.77 -16.23
N GLN A 122 -20.24 12.39 -15.35
CA GLN A 122 -19.73 13.20 -14.25
C GLN A 122 -18.84 12.36 -13.31
N THR A 123 -19.25 11.14 -12.96
CA THR A 123 -18.46 10.24 -12.11
C THR A 123 -17.12 9.90 -12.76
N ILE A 124 -17.09 9.64 -14.07
CA ILE A 124 -15.86 9.37 -14.82
C ILE A 124 -14.92 10.59 -14.80
N ILE A 125 -15.46 11.80 -14.94
CA ILE A 125 -14.68 13.05 -14.84
C ILE A 125 -14.08 13.19 -13.44
N GLU A 126 -14.88 13.00 -12.38
CA GLU A 126 -14.42 13.06 -11.00
C GLU A 126 -13.32 12.01 -10.71
N LEU A 127 -13.43 10.81 -11.28
CA LEU A 127 -12.40 9.77 -11.17
C LEU A 127 -11.12 10.15 -11.92
N ALA A 128 -11.23 10.80 -13.08
CA ALA A 128 -10.07 11.25 -13.86
C ALA A 128 -9.31 12.37 -13.14
N GLU A 129 -10.03 13.33 -12.54
CA GLU A 129 -9.44 14.37 -11.69
C GLU A 129 -8.72 13.76 -10.49
N LEU A 130 -9.38 12.82 -9.80
CA LEU A 130 -8.79 12.09 -8.68
C LEU A 130 -7.55 11.30 -9.08
N PHE A 131 -7.58 10.63 -10.24
CA PHE A 131 -6.44 9.89 -10.78
C PHE A 131 -5.25 10.83 -11.05
N ASN A 132 -5.50 12.00 -11.66
CA ASN A 132 -4.47 13.00 -11.93
C ASN A 132 -3.87 13.56 -10.63
N GLU A 133 -4.70 13.92 -9.64
CA GLU A 133 -4.23 14.40 -8.34
C GLU A 133 -3.33 13.35 -7.64
N MET A 134 -3.68 12.08 -7.73
CA MET A 134 -2.93 10.99 -7.11
C MET A 134 -1.62 10.68 -7.84
N ASN A 135 -1.57 10.80 -9.18
CA ASN A 135 -0.33 10.65 -9.94
C ASN A 135 0.71 11.72 -9.59
N ILE A 136 0.27 12.97 -9.40
CA ILE A 136 1.16 14.07 -8.96
C ILE A 136 1.80 13.75 -7.59
N LEU A 137 1.08 13.05 -6.70
CA LEU A 137 1.59 12.61 -5.40
C LEU A 137 2.55 11.40 -5.48
N ILE A 138 2.58 10.68 -6.60
CA ILE A 138 3.52 9.60 -6.85
C ILE A 138 4.79 10.13 -7.50
N GLU A 139 4.69 10.98 -8.54
CA GLU A 139 5.85 11.57 -9.22
C GLU A 139 6.77 12.34 -8.26
N LYS A 140 6.20 13.04 -7.26
CA LYS A 140 6.97 13.74 -6.22
C LYS A 140 7.80 12.82 -5.32
N GLN A 141 7.62 11.51 -5.41
CA GLN A 141 8.26 10.51 -4.55
C GLN A 141 9.32 9.67 -5.30
N ASP A 142 9.60 9.96 -6.58
CA ASP A 142 10.55 9.23 -7.44
C ASP A 142 12.02 9.68 -7.32
N GLU A 143 12.39 10.47 -6.29
CA GLU A 143 13.79 10.78 -5.94
C GLU A 143 14.18 10.09 -4.61
N PRO A 144 15.30 9.33 -4.57
CA PRO A 144 15.30 7.91 -4.83
C PRO A 144 15.00 7.08 -3.57
N LEU A 145 14.09 6.11 -3.73
CA LEU A 145 13.95 4.91 -2.89
C LEU A 145 15.20 3.98 -2.95
N GLN A 146 16.36 4.46 -3.43
CA GLN A 146 17.62 3.69 -3.51
C GLN A 146 18.29 3.50 -2.15
N LEU A 147 17.97 4.34 -1.16
CA LEU A 147 18.45 4.13 0.21
C LEU A 147 17.74 2.92 0.87
N ILE A 148 16.50 2.62 0.47
CA ILE A 148 15.70 1.51 1.02
C ILE A 148 16.26 0.15 0.58
N SER A 149 16.83 0.01 -0.61
CA SER A 149 17.50 -1.23 -1.01
C SER A 149 18.77 -1.49 -0.21
N GLN A 150 19.58 -0.46 0.05
CA GLN A 150 20.80 -0.60 0.88
C GLN A 150 20.48 -0.77 2.37
N GLN A 151 19.39 -0.18 2.87
CA GLN A 151 18.97 -0.33 4.26
C GLN A 151 18.17 -1.62 4.53
N ALA A 152 17.43 -2.14 3.55
CA ALA A 152 16.86 -3.47 3.63
C ALA A 152 17.96 -4.54 3.66
N GLU A 153 19.02 -4.41 2.85
CA GLU A 153 20.17 -5.34 2.87
C GLU A 153 20.91 -5.32 4.23
N THR A 154 21.01 -4.15 4.87
CA THR A 154 21.55 -4.05 6.24
C THR A 154 20.60 -4.57 7.32
N VAL A 155 19.28 -4.49 7.13
CA VAL A 155 18.30 -5.10 8.05
C VAL A 155 18.24 -6.64 7.89
N TYR A 156 18.38 -7.16 6.68
CA TYR A 156 18.52 -8.61 6.44
C TYR A 156 19.84 -9.15 7.00
N THR A 157 20.97 -8.46 6.82
CA THR A 157 22.25 -8.86 7.44
C THR A 157 22.23 -8.71 8.97
N ASN A 158 21.47 -7.77 9.54
CA ASN A 158 21.27 -7.69 10.99
C ASN A 158 20.33 -8.76 11.57
N ILE A 159 19.43 -9.33 10.77
CA ILE A 159 18.61 -10.50 11.16
C ILE A 159 19.40 -11.80 10.97
N GLU A 160 20.24 -11.89 9.94
CA GLU A 160 21.12 -13.04 9.71
C GLU A 160 22.26 -13.11 10.76
N HIS A 161 22.80 -11.95 11.18
CA HIS A 161 23.65 -11.86 12.36
C HIS A 161 22.88 -12.01 13.68
N GLY A 162 21.57 -11.81 13.69
CA GLY A 162 20.69 -12.12 14.83
C GLY A 162 20.45 -13.62 15.05
N ILE A 163 20.58 -14.44 14.01
CA ILE A 163 20.38 -15.89 14.06
C ILE A 163 21.73 -16.66 14.17
N GLN A 164 22.88 -16.02 13.93
CA GLN A 164 24.21 -16.61 14.21
C GLN A 164 24.77 -16.34 15.62
N HIS A 165 24.03 -15.63 16.48
CA HIS A 165 24.38 -15.51 17.90
C HIS A 165 23.66 -16.50 18.82
N GLN A 166 22.94 -17.48 18.27
CA GLN A 166 22.29 -18.53 19.06
C GLN A 166 23.00 -19.90 19.07
N ASP A 167 24.19 -20.02 18.45
CA ASP A 167 25.06 -21.21 18.63
C ASP A 167 26.40 -20.90 19.34
N LYS A 168 26.83 -19.63 19.42
CA LYS A 168 28.03 -19.24 20.19
C LYS A 168 27.78 -18.88 21.67
N ALA A 169 26.53 -18.85 22.11
CA ALA A 169 26.19 -18.62 23.52
C ALA A 169 26.45 -19.86 24.40
N ILE A 170 26.25 -21.07 23.86
CA ILE A 170 26.43 -22.31 24.62
C ILE A 170 27.92 -22.68 24.73
N GLU A 171 28.73 -22.38 23.71
CA GLU A 171 30.16 -22.69 23.70
C GLU A 171 30.99 -21.78 24.64
N ASN A 172 30.60 -20.49 24.75
CA ASN A 172 31.21 -19.55 25.69
C ASN A 172 30.89 -19.87 27.17
N ILE A 173 29.72 -20.45 27.48
CA ILE A 173 29.40 -20.87 28.86
C ILE A 173 30.18 -22.14 29.23
N ARG A 174 30.36 -23.10 28.31
CA ARG A 174 31.14 -24.33 28.57
C ARG A 174 32.65 -24.05 28.71
N SER A 175 33.22 -23.16 27.90
CA SER A 175 34.64 -22.81 27.98
C SER A 175 34.98 -21.94 29.21
N ALA A 176 34.06 -21.06 29.64
CA ALA A 176 34.21 -20.27 30.87
C ALA A 176 34.25 -21.13 32.14
N ARG A 177 33.43 -22.20 32.23
CA ARG A 177 33.47 -23.14 33.37
C ARG A 177 34.77 -23.93 33.42
N ARG A 178 35.30 -24.35 32.27
CA ARG A 178 36.57 -25.09 32.19
C ARG A 178 37.75 -24.21 32.61
N LYS A 179 37.81 -22.95 32.14
CA LYS A 179 38.83 -21.97 32.54
C LYS A 179 38.78 -21.63 34.03
N ARG A 180 37.59 -21.48 34.63
CA ARG A 180 37.44 -21.30 36.08
C ARG A 180 38.01 -22.48 36.88
N CYS A 181 37.79 -23.71 36.42
CA CYS A 181 38.32 -24.90 37.10
C CYS A 181 39.85 -24.99 37.02
N TYR A 182 40.45 -24.65 35.86
CA TYR A 182 41.90 -24.57 35.71
C TYR A 182 42.52 -23.47 36.57
N CYS A 183 41.93 -22.26 36.61
CA CYS A 183 42.40 -21.19 37.47
C CYS A 183 42.30 -21.55 38.96
N PHE A 184 41.22 -22.20 39.39
CA PHE A 184 41.06 -22.64 40.77
C PHE A 184 42.07 -23.73 41.17
N GLY A 185 42.32 -24.70 40.28
CA GLY A 185 43.34 -25.72 40.51
C GLY A 185 44.75 -25.14 40.61
N LEU A 186 45.08 -24.17 39.76
CA LEU A 186 46.38 -23.49 39.79
C LEU A 186 46.56 -22.66 41.08
N PHE A 187 45.48 -22.01 41.57
CA PHE A 187 45.52 -21.28 42.83
C PHE A 187 45.77 -22.21 44.04
N ILE A 188 45.11 -23.36 44.10
CA ILE A 188 45.35 -24.37 45.16
C ILE A 188 46.79 -24.88 45.13
N LEU A 189 47.34 -25.14 43.93
CA LEU A 189 48.71 -25.63 43.78
C LEU A 189 49.74 -24.61 44.30
N ILE A 190 49.52 -23.32 44.03
CA ILE A 190 50.35 -22.23 44.58
C ILE A 190 50.27 -22.20 46.12
N LEU A 191 49.08 -22.33 46.70
CA LEU A 191 48.93 -22.36 48.16
C LEU A 191 49.68 -23.55 48.77
N ILE A 192 49.60 -24.73 48.17
CA ILE A 192 50.34 -25.91 48.63
C ILE A 192 51.85 -25.65 48.55
N ALA A 193 52.35 -25.10 47.45
CA ALA A 193 53.77 -24.76 47.32
C ALA A 193 54.23 -23.77 48.41
N ILE A 194 53.44 -22.73 48.70
CA ILE A 194 53.73 -21.78 49.78
C ILE A 194 53.76 -22.50 51.14
N THR A 195 52.79 -23.37 51.43
CA THR A 195 52.79 -24.12 52.69
C THR A 195 54.00 -25.04 52.83
N ILE A 196 54.42 -25.71 51.75
CA ILE A 196 55.63 -26.55 51.74
C ILE A 196 56.88 -25.69 51.99
N VAL A 197 57.00 -24.54 51.34
CA VAL A 197 58.14 -23.63 51.57
C VAL A 197 58.16 -23.13 53.02
N VAL A 198 57.01 -22.76 53.59
CA VAL A 198 56.94 -22.32 54.99
C VAL A 198 57.29 -23.46 55.95
N VAL A 199 56.85 -24.69 55.68
CA VAL A 199 57.21 -25.87 56.48
C VAL A 199 58.70 -26.17 56.35
N ILE A 200 59.28 -26.12 55.15
CA ILE A 200 60.72 -26.32 54.93
C ILE A 200 61.53 -25.23 55.65
N VAL A 201 61.13 -23.97 55.54
CA VAL A 201 61.80 -22.85 56.25
C VAL A 201 61.65 -22.98 57.76
N LYS A 202 60.50 -23.43 58.27
CA LYS A 202 60.33 -23.70 59.71
C LYS A 202 61.09 -24.95 60.18
N CYS A 203 61.20 -25.98 59.36
CA CYS A 203 61.99 -27.18 59.67
C CYS A 203 63.49 -26.86 59.63
N ILE A 204 63.98 -26.13 58.63
CA ILE A 204 65.39 -25.71 58.53
C ILE A 204 65.71 -24.67 59.63
N GLY A 205 64.81 -23.71 59.86
CA GLY A 205 64.96 -22.70 60.91
C GLY A 205 64.80 -23.26 62.33
N GLY A 206 64.07 -24.35 62.49
CA GLY A 206 63.95 -25.09 63.75
C GLY A 206 65.16 -25.96 64.05
N VAL A 207 65.82 -26.50 63.03
CA VAL A 207 67.08 -27.27 63.18
C VAL A 207 68.26 -26.36 63.55
N CYS A 208 68.23 -25.06 63.23
CA CYS A 208 69.22 -24.08 63.70
C CYS A 208 68.93 -23.47 65.09
N LYS A 209 67.92 -23.98 65.81
CA LYS A 209 67.56 -23.49 67.15
C LYS A 209 67.39 -24.66 68.14
N ILE A 210 68.41 -25.51 68.22
CA ILE A 210 68.72 -26.39 69.35
C ILE A 210 70.18 -26.18 69.71
#